data_AF-A0A7Y4WI82-F1
#
_entry.id   AF-A0A7Y4WI82-F1
#
_cell.length_a   1.000
_cell.length_b   1.000
_cell.length_c   1.000
_cell.angle_alpha   90.00
_cell.angle_beta   90.00
_cell.angle_gamma   90.00
#
_symmetry.space_group_name_H-M   'P 1'
#
loop_
_entity.id
_entity.type
_entity.pdbx_description
1 polymer ?
#
loop_
_entity_poly.entity_id
_entity_poly.type
_entity_poly.pdbx_seq_one_letter_code
_entity_poly.pdbx_strand_id
1 'polypeptide(L)'
;MAAFPALPLGRRPVRTRLLAVYRFDPALAAELLPANLAPRLVQGHAIAAACYTRLGAARLFPGREGGSDHLAYRIAVRRDDGVEATWIARRETSSWLKARCGSKFLRGEYGRSAFRMKEDAFAIELAVEGERGEEFYLRGEAAAAAPNALFASGQALESFLGEDRLVRPYDVFAPEADELDLAQHFAPESLAVFEARSAFLAEGPFARAAAELDSAWRIVTRRLAGTTARRAAFRMMPERGSPSPAMPSS
;
A
#
# COMPACT_ATOMS: atom_id res chain seq x y z
N MET A 1 -3.56 -2.02 27.61
CA MET A 1 -2.82 -1.38 26.51
C MET A 1 -1.52 -0.83 27.07
N ALA A 2 -0.38 -1.48 26.81
CA ALA A 2 0.90 -0.88 27.13
C ALA A 2 1.21 0.15 26.04
N ALA A 3 1.30 1.43 26.42
CA ALA A 3 1.86 2.46 25.57
C ALA A 3 3.35 2.13 25.36
N PHE A 4 3.72 1.83 24.12
CA PHE A 4 5.10 1.49 23.79
C PHE A 4 5.92 2.76 23.53
N PRO A 5 7.22 2.77 23.87
CA PRO A 5 8.05 3.95 23.77
C PRO A 5 8.23 4.37 22.31
N ALA A 6 7.82 5.59 21.99
CA ALA A 6 8.07 6.21 20.70
C ALA A 6 9.59 6.28 20.46
N LEU A 7 10.06 5.72 19.34
CA LEU A 7 11.43 5.98 18.89
C LEU A 7 11.61 7.50 18.67
N PRO A 8 12.83 8.04 18.85
CA PRO A 8 13.12 9.48 18.74
C PRO A 8 13.04 10.02 17.30
N LEU A 9 12.41 9.30 16.37
CA LEU A 9 12.19 9.74 15.00
C LEU A 9 10.99 10.70 14.86
N GLY A 10 10.17 10.82 15.92
CA GLY A 10 9.04 11.76 15.98
C GLY A 10 7.91 11.43 15.00
N ARG A 11 6.79 12.14 15.11
CA ARG A 11 5.68 12.04 14.14
C ARG A 11 6.16 12.51 12.77
N ARG A 12 6.01 11.66 11.76
CA ARG A 12 6.37 12.00 10.37
C ARG A 12 5.11 12.28 9.57
N PRO A 13 5.06 13.39 8.80
CA PRO A 13 3.89 13.67 7.98
C PRO A 13 3.76 12.63 6.87
N VAL A 14 2.58 12.06 6.72
CA VAL A 14 2.24 11.24 5.53
C VAL A 14 2.08 12.21 4.36
N ARG A 15 2.89 12.02 3.31
CA ARG A 15 2.86 12.85 2.10
C ARG A 15 1.87 12.30 1.07
N THR A 16 1.89 10.99 0.90
CA THR A 16 1.05 10.29 -0.07
C THR A 16 0.67 8.94 0.52
N ARG A 17 -0.58 8.53 0.29
CA ARG A 17 -1.04 7.19 0.64
C ARG A 17 -1.93 6.64 -0.46
N LEU A 18 -1.74 5.37 -0.80
CA LEU A 18 -2.50 4.65 -1.81
C LEU A 18 -2.88 3.29 -1.24
N LEU A 19 -4.14 2.92 -1.42
CA LEU A 19 -4.72 1.67 -0.97
C LEU A 19 -5.28 0.97 -2.22
N ALA A 20 -4.71 -0.16 -2.60
CA ALA A 20 -5.30 -1.05 -3.61
C ALA A 20 -5.91 -2.26 -2.89
N VAL A 21 -7.22 -2.43 -3.03
CA VAL A 21 -8.03 -3.44 -2.35
C VAL A 21 -8.25 -4.61 -3.29
N TYR A 22 -8.02 -5.80 -2.78
CA TYR A 22 -8.21 -7.05 -3.48
C TYR A 22 -9.20 -7.92 -2.74
N ARG A 23 -10.08 -8.58 -3.48
CA ARG A 23 -10.99 -9.60 -3.00
C ARG A 23 -10.54 -10.96 -3.48
N PHE A 24 -10.71 -11.99 -2.66
CA PHE A 24 -10.29 -13.36 -2.98
C PHE A 24 -11.09 -14.40 -2.18
N ASP A 25 -10.91 -15.67 -2.53
CA ASP A 25 -11.65 -16.79 -1.92
C ASP A 25 -11.39 -16.90 -0.40
N PRO A 26 -12.44 -16.91 0.45
CA PRO A 26 -12.33 -17.13 1.89
C PRO A 26 -11.62 -18.42 2.30
N ALA A 27 -11.83 -19.53 1.58
CA ALA A 27 -11.23 -20.81 1.91
C ALA A 27 -9.71 -20.75 1.75
N LEU A 28 -9.24 -20.12 0.67
CA LEU A 28 -7.81 -19.93 0.41
C LEU A 28 -7.20 -18.89 1.35
N ALA A 29 -7.97 -17.88 1.76
CA ALA A 29 -7.55 -16.96 2.81
C ALA A 29 -7.26 -17.67 4.12
N ALA A 30 -8.07 -18.65 4.52
CA ALA A 30 -7.83 -19.41 5.74
C ALA A 30 -6.54 -20.25 5.67
N GLU A 31 -6.18 -20.79 4.50
CA GLU A 31 -4.92 -21.53 4.30
C GLU A 31 -3.66 -20.63 4.40
N LEU A 32 -3.81 -19.37 4.00
CA LEU A 32 -2.73 -18.37 3.99
C LEU A 32 -2.45 -17.77 5.37
N LEU A 33 -3.43 -17.82 6.26
CA LEU A 33 -3.37 -17.18 7.57
C LEU A 33 -2.74 -18.11 8.62
N PRO A 34 -2.05 -17.55 9.62
CA PRO A 34 -1.71 -18.28 10.84
C PRO A 34 -2.93 -18.98 11.45
N ALA A 35 -2.72 -20.17 12.03
CA ALA A 35 -3.80 -21.04 12.51
C ALA A 35 -4.78 -20.41 13.54
N ASN A 36 -4.35 -19.34 14.22
CA ASN A 36 -5.12 -18.61 15.23
C ASN A 36 -5.85 -17.37 14.66
N LEU A 37 -5.94 -17.28 13.32
CA LEU A 37 -6.58 -16.18 12.60
C LEU A 37 -7.55 -16.74 11.56
N ALA A 38 -8.76 -16.20 11.56
CA ALA A 38 -9.75 -16.45 10.52
C ALA A 38 -9.86 -15.24 9.58
N PRO A 39 -10.17 -15.41 8.29
CA PRO A 39 -10.37 -14.27 7.40
C PRO A 39 -11.61 -13.47 7.78
N ARG A 40 -11.51 -12.14 7.76
CA ARG A 40 -12.66 -11.25 7.94
C ARG A 40 -13.29 -10.98 6.58
N LEU A 41 -14.56 -11.32 6.45
CA LEU A 41 -15.25 -11.31 5.16
C LEU A 41 -16.09 -10.05 4.96
N VAL A 42 -16.17 -9.60 3.71
CA VAL A 42 -17.10 -8.56 3.24
C VAL A 42 -17.84 -9.10 2.03
N GLN A 43 -19.17 -9.15 2.12
CA GLN A 43 -20.03 -9.70 1.06
C GLN A 43 -19.58 -11.10 0.57
N GLY A 44 -19.09 -11.95 1.47
CA GLY A 44 -18.63 -13.30 1.14
C GLY A 44 -17.20 -13.41 0.61
N HIS A 45 -16.46 -12.30 0.51
CA HIS A 45 -15.07 -12.30 0.06
C HIS A 45 -14.10 -12.02 1.20
N ALA A 46 -12.93 -12.66 1.17
CA ALA A 46 -11.78 -12.24 1.98
C ALA A 46 -11.13 -11.00 1.35
N ILE A 47 -10.58 -10.12 2.20
CA ILE A 47 -10.06 -8.82 1.78
C ILE A 47 -8.57 -8.71 2.07
N ALA A 48 -7.81 -8.36 1.05
CA ALA A 48 -6.42 -7.96 1.15
C ALA A 48 -6.26 -6.51 0.65
N ALA A 49 -5.28 -5.80 1.18
CA ALA A 49 -4.94 -4.46 0.75
C ALA A 49 -3.43 -4.33 0.58
N ALA A 50 -3.02 -3.83 -0.59
CA ALA A 50 -1.69 -3.31 -0.82
C ALA A 50 -1.69 -1.82 -0.41
N CYS A 51 -1.06 -1.53 0.72
CA CYS A 51 -1.03 -0.20 1.33
C CYS A 51 0.31 0.46 1.08
N TYR A 52 0.36 1.42 0.17
CA TYR A 52 1.53 2.26 -0.04
C TYR A 52 1.45 3.55 0.79
N THR A 53 2.54 3.89 1.47
CA THR A 53 2.66 5.12 2.26
C THR A 53 4.02 5.76 2.03
N ARG A 54 4.03 7.04 1.63
CA ARG A 54 5.20 7.90 1.59
C ARG A 54 5.25 8.77 2.83
N LEU A 55 6.29 8.60 3.63
CA LEU A 55 6.56 9.44 4.79
C LEU A 55 7.49 10.58 4.40
N GLY A 56 7.16 11.77 4.89
CA GLY A 56 8.00 12.97 4.76
C GLY A 56 9.35 12.79 5.46
N ALA A 57 10.26 13.71 5.15
CA ALA A 57 11.62 13.65 5.66
C ALA A 57 11.63 13.73 7.19
N ALA A 58 12.40 12.85 7.81
CA ALA A 58 12.79 12.96 9.20
C ALA A 58 14.30 13.05 9.31
N ARG A 59 14.76 13.66 10.41
CA ARG A 59 16.17 13.76 10.73
C ARG A 59 16.66 12.38 11.17
N LEU A 60 17.38 11.71 10.29
CA LEU A 60 17.96 10.39 10.57
C LEU A 60 19.30 10.54 11.33
N PHE A 61 20.06 11.60 11.02
CA PHE A 61 21.32 12.01 11.64
C PHE A 61 21.50 13.54 11.53
N PRO A 62 22.42 14.19 12.27
CA PRO A 62 22.76 15.59 12.04
C PRO A 62 23.12 15.84 10.57
N GLY A 63 22.39 16.73 9.88
CA GLY A 63 22.63 17.08 8.48
C GLY A 63 22.08 16.09 7.43
N ARG A 64 21.36 15.03 7.82
CA ARG A 64 20.70 14.11 6.87
C ARG A 64 19.22 13.96 7.18
N GLU A 65 18.41 14.55 6.32
CA GLU A 65 16.96 14.39 6.27
C GLU A 65 16.60 13.41 5.15
N GLY A 66 15.71 12.46 5.42
CA GLY A 66 15.32 11.46 4.43
C GLY A 66 13.87 11.04 4.60
N GLY A 67 13.12 11.04 3.50
CA GLY A 67 11.81 10.39 3.42
C GLY A 67 11.96 8.88 3.30
N SER A 68 10.85 8.17 3.40
CA SER A 68 10.84 6.73 3.13
C SER A 68 9.50 6.31 2.55
N ASP A 69 9.57 5.41 1.58
CA ASP A 69 8.43 4.76 0.96
C ASP A 69 8.27 3.37 1.57
N HIS A 70 7.01 2.99 1.72
CA HIS A 70 6.62 1.72 2.32
C HIS A 70 5.46 1.15 1.54
N LEU A 71 5.48 -0.15 1.30
CA LEU A 71 4.34 -0.91 0.80
C LEU A 71 4.12 -2.08 1.76
N ALA A 72 2.90 -2.23 2.26
CA ALA A 72 2.52 -3.32 3.14
C ALA A 72 1.33 -4.09 2.56
N TYR A 73 1.46 -5.41 2.52
CA TYR A 73 0.37 -6.30 2.17
C TYR A 73 -0.37 -6.71 3.44
N ARG A 74 -1.62 -6.32 3.52
CA ARG A 74 -2.47 -6.45 4.69
C ARG A 74 -3.65 -7.36 4.37
N ILE A 75 -4.02 -8.24 5.27
CA ILE A 75 -5.20 -9.11 5.14
C ILE A 75 -6.11 -8.87 6.33
N ALA A 76 -7.39 -8.62 6.07
CA ALA A 76 -8.38 -8.44 7.13
C ALA A 76 -8.69 -9.78 7.79
N VAL A 77 -8.60 -9.83 9.11
CA VAL A 77 -8.71 -11.06 9.91
C VAL A 77 -9.59 -10.86 11.14
N ARG A 78 -10.01 -11.96 11.71
CA ARG A 78 -10.59 -12.07 13.05
C ARG A 78 -9.70 -13.00 13.87
N ARG A 79 -9.37 -12.55 15.08
CA ARG A 79 -8.61 -13.33 16.06
C ARG A 79 -9.56 -14.27 16.82
N ASP A 80 -9.00 -15.29 17.46
CA ASP A 80 -9.78 -16.25 18.27
C ASP A 80 -10.59 -15.61 19.40
N ASP A 81 -10.13 -14.47 19.92
CA ASP A 81 -10.84 -13.66 20.93
C ASP A 81 -12.00 -12.83 20.34
N GLY A 82 -12.34 -13.04 19.07
CA GLY A 82 -13.42 -12.36 18.34
C GLY A 82 -13.03 -10.97 17.82
N VAL A 83 -11.83 -10.49 18.12
CA VAL A 83 -11.39 -9.15 17.72
C VAL A 83 -11.05 -9.10 16.24
N GLU A 84 -11.69 -8.17 15.53
CA GLU A 84 -11.36 -7.86 14.14
C GLU A 84 -10.09 -7.03 14.06
N ALA A 85 -9.17 -7.47 13.21
CA ALA A 85 -7.83 -6.93 13.10
C ALA A 85 -7.31 -7.11 11.67
N THR A 86 -6.09 -6.64 11.42
CA THR A 86 -5.42 -6.80 10.14
C THR A 86 -4.06 -7.44 10.32
N TRP A 87 -3.83 -8.56 9.64
CA TRP A 87 -2.55 -9.24 9.59
C TRP A 87 -1.68 -8.68 8.46
N ILE A 88 -0.37 -8.57 8.68
CA ILE A 88 0.55 -8.04 7.66
C ILE A 88 1.42 -9.16 7.17
N ALA A 89 1.15 -9.58 5.94
CA ALA A 89 1.79 -10.72 5.31
C ALA A 89 3.20 -10.38 4.82
N ARG A 90 3.39 -9.17 4.27
CA ARG A 90 4.67 -8.74 3.68
C ARG A 90 4.84 -7.23 3.76
N ARG A 91 6.10 -6.78 3.82
CA ARG A 91 6.46 -5.35 3.76
C ARG A 91 7.62 -5.12 2.82
N GLU A 92 7.58 -3.99 2.13
CA GLU A 92 8.62 -3.46 1.26
C GLU A 92 8.97 -2.04 1.70
N THR A 93 10.26 -1.69 1.66
CA THR A 93 10.71 -0.33 2.01
C THR A 93 11.85 0.17 1.12
N SER A 94 11.85 1.49 0.85
CA SER A 94 12.95 2.16 0.12
C SER A 94 14.18 2.44 0.98
N SER A 95 14.07 2.31 2.31
CA SER A 95 15.17 2.64 3.21
C SER A 95 16.16 1.48 3.34
N TRP A 96 17.38 1.68 2.86
CA TRP A 96 18.49 0.73 3.01
C TRP A 96 18.77 0.37 4.47
N LEU A 97 18.70 1.36 5.36
CA LEU A 97 18.95 1.19 6.79
C LEU A 97 17.88 0.27 7.43
N LYS A 98 16.61 0.45 7.04
CA LYS A 98 15.49 -0.37 7.55
C LYS A 98 15.53 -1.79 6.99
N ALA A 99 15.85 -1.96 5.71
CA ALA A 99 16.00 -3.28 5.09
C ALA A 99 17.15 -4.10 5.71
N ARG A 100 18.28 -3.46 6.05
CA ARG A 100 19.46 -4.17 6.59
C ARG A 100 19.43 -4.41 8.10
N CYS A 101 18.78 -3.54 8.88
CA CYS A 101 18.54 -3.79 10.31
C CYS A 101 17.32 -4.69 10.56
N GLY A 102 16.42 -4.82 9.58
CA GLY A 102 15.17 -5.56 9.70
C GLY A 102 15.35 -7.05 9.94
N SER A 103 16.13 -7.74 9.13
CA SER A 103 16.20 -9.22 9.19
C SER A 103 16.78 -9.81 10.48
N LYS A 104 17.56 -9.05 11.26
CA LYS A 104 18.23 -9.55 12.47
C LYS A 104 17.58 -9.10 13.79
N PHE A 105 16.87 -7.97 13.80
CA PHE A 105 16.26 -7.41 15.02
C PHE A 105 14.74 -7.24 14.94
N LEU A 106 14.16 -7.18 13.74
CA LEU A 106 12.74 -6.94 13.53
C LEU A 106 12.15 -8.25 13.02
N ARG A 107 11.29 -8.90 13.82
CA ARG A 107 10.66 -10.18 13.46
C ARG A 107 9.71 -10.08 12.23
N GLY A 108 9.74 -8.98 11.48
CA GLY A 108 9.06 -8.79 10.20
C GLY A 108 10.08 -8.64 9.07
N GLU A 109 10.01 -9.54 8.09
CA GLU A 109 10.84 -9.48 6.89
C GLU A 109 10.46 -8.24 6.07
N TYR A 110 11.43 -7.35 5.88
CA TYR A 110 11.33 -6.23 4.95
C TYR A 110 12.06 -6.59 3.67
N GLY A 111 11.32 -6.67 2.57
CA GLY A 111 11.92 -6.58 1.26
C GLY A 111 12.47 -5.18 1.00
N ARG A 112 13.64 -5.12 0.38
CA ARG A 112 14.18 -3.87 -0.13
C ARG A 112 13.63 -3.66 -1.53
N SER A 113 12.92 -2.55 -1.72
CA SER A 113 12.37 -2.20 -3.02
C SER A 113 12.68 -0.75 -3.40
N ALA A 114 12.82 -0.50 -4.69
CA ALA A 114 12.87 0.82 -5.28
C ALA A 114 11.45 1.28 -5.62
N PHE A 115 11.11 2.50 -5.24
CA PHE A 115 9.78 3.06 -5.44
C PHE A 115 9.86 4.23 -6.42
N ARG A 116 9.04 4.20 -7.47
CA ARG A 116 8.84 5.31 -8.40
C ARG A 116 7.37 5.67 -8.42
N MET A 117 7.07 6.88 -7.97
CA MET A 117 5.73 7.44 -7.97
C MET A 117 5.72 8.65 -8.90
N LYS A 118 4.79 8.64 -9.87
CA LYS A 118 4.39 9.84 -10.62
C LYS A 118 2.96 10.13 -10.24
N GLU A 119 2.72 11.32 -9.70
CA GLU A 119 1.37 11.75 -9.38
C GLU A 119 1.17 13.20 -9.82
N ASP A 120 -0.04 13.48 -10.27
CA ASP A 120 -0.54 14.84 -10.41
C ASP A 120 -1.93 14.95 -9.77
N ALA A 121 -2.57 16.09 -10.02
CA ALA A 121 -3.91 16.40 -9.53
C ALA A 121 -4.97 15.34 -9.92
N PHE A 122 -4.79 14.56 -10.98
CA PHE A 122 -5.79 13.64 -11.52
C PHE A 122 -5.26 12.23 -11.74
N ALA A 123 -3.97 12.03 -11.91
CA ALA A 123 -3.39 10.73 -12.25
C ALA A 123 -2.37 10.27 -11.21
N ILE A 124 -2.21 8.95 -11.13
CA ILE A 124 -1.20 8.32 -10.31
C ILE A 124 -0.64 7.08 -11.02
N GLU A 125 0.68 6.94 -10.97
CA GLU A 125 1.42 5.77 -11.40
C GLU A 125 2.44 5.43 -10.30
N LEU A 126 2.27 4.26 -9.68
CA LEU A 126 3.19 3.70 -8.70
C LEU A 126 3.83 2.45 -9.31
N ALA A 127 5.16 2.44 -9.37
CA ALA A 127 5.94 1.25 -9.68
C ALA A 127 6.87 0.93 -8.50
N VAL A 128 6.86 -0.33 -8.07
CA VAL A 128 7.68 -0.87 -6.98
C VAL A 128 8.48 -2.03 -7.54
N GLU A 129 9.81 -1.91 -7.48
CA GLU A 129 10.75 -2.92 -7.98
C GLU A 129 11.55 -3.47 -6.82
N GLY A 130 11.39 -4.76 -6.53
CA GLY A 130 12.20 -5.50 -5.57
C GLY A 130 13.46 -6.05 -6.23
N GLU A 131 14.22 -6.86 -5.47
CA GLU A 131 15.43 -7.50 -5.97
C GLU A 131 15.16 -8.53 -7.08
N ARG A 132 13.95 -9.10 -7.12
CA ARG A 132 13.55 -10.16 -8.05
C ARG A 132 12.76 -9.66 -9.25
N GLY A 133 12.48 -8.36 -9.35
CA GLY A 133 11.70 -7.75 -10.42
C GLY A 133 10.61 -6.82 -9.91
N GLU A 134 9.54 -6.67 -10.68
CA GLU A 134 8.40 -5.83 -10.30
C GLU A 134 7.61 -6.48 -9.17
N GLU A 135 7.47 -5.79 -8.04
CA GLU A 135 6.71 -6.27 -6.89
C GLU A 135 5.27 -5.76 -6.94
N PHE A 136 5.09 -4.52 -7.39
CA PHE A 136 3.78 -3.88 -7.49
C PHE A 136 3.78 -2.80 -8.57
N TYR A 137 2.70 -2.74 -9.34
CA TYR A 137 2.41 -1.66 -10.27
C TYR A 137 0.96 -1.25 -10.15
N LEU A 138 0.69 0.05 -10.14
CA LEU A 138 -0.65 0.58 -10.25
C LEU A 138 -0.65 1.86 -11.06
N ARG A 139 -1.55 1.95 -12.02
CA ARG A 139 -1.83 3.15 -12.80
C ARG A 139 -3.32 3.43 -12.82
N GLY A 140 -3.69 4.65 -12.48
CA GLY A 140 -5.10 5.07 -12.49
C GLY A 140 -5.27 6.58 -12.42
N GLU A 141 -6.53 7.00 -12.54
CA GLU A 141 -6.93 8.40 -12.47
C GLU A 141 -8.04 8.59 -11.42
N ALA A 142 -8.11 9.79 -10.84
CA ALA A 142 -9.15 10.19 -9.91
C ALA A 142 -10.53 9.99 -10.52
N ALA A 143 -11.39 9.29 -9.79
CA ALA A 143 -12.75 8.98 -10.16
C ALA A 143 -13.71 9.49 -9.09
N ALA A 144 -14.92 9.87 -9.53
CA ALA A 144 -16.00 10.24 -8.61
C ALA A 144 -16.43 9.05 -7.73
N ALA A 145 -16.36 7.83 -8.27
CA ALA A 145 -16.64 6.59 -7.56
C ALA A 145 -15.93 5.41 -8.26
N ALA A 146 -15.58 4.38 -7.48
CA ALA A 146 -15.20 3.08 -8.02
C ALA A 146 -16.48 2.27 -8.28
N PRO A 147 -16.77 1.86 -9.53
CA PRO A 147 -17.93 1.03 -9.81
C PRO A 147 -17.76 -0.33 -9.12
N ASN A 148 -18.81 -0.80 -8.45
CA ASN A 148 -18.86 -2.10 -7.77
C ASN A 148 -17.87 -2.30 -6.60
N ALA A 149 -17.30 -1.23 -6.06
CA ALA A 149 -16.41 -1.34 -4.91
C ALA A 149 -17.15 -1.91 -3.69
N LEU A 150 -16.52 -2.87 -3.01
CA LEU A 150 -17.03 -3.45 -1.76
C LEU A 150 -17.21 -2.41 -0.64
N PHE A 151 -16.49 -1.28 -0.73
CA PHE A 151 -16.54 -0.21 0.24
C PHE A 151 -17.14 1.06 -0.38
N ALA A 152 -18.13 1.63 0.30
CA ALA A 152 -18.82 2.86 -0.14
C ALA A 152 -17.89 4.10 -0.15
N SER A 153 -16.80 4.07 0.62
CA SER A 153 -15.81 5.14 0.66
C SER A 153 -14.46 4.61 1.15
N GLY A 154 -13.38 5.31 0.83
CA GLY A 154 -12.07 4.99 1.41
C GLY A 154 -12.03 5.13 2.93
N GLN A 155 -12.90 5.96 3.53
CA GLN A 155 -12.99 6.05 4.99
C GLN A 155 -13.61 4.78 5.59
N ALA A 156 -14.60 4.19 4.92
CA ALA A 156 -15.16 2.90 5.32
C ALA A 156 -14.11 1.79 5.18
N LEU A 157 -13.30 1.82 4.11
CA LEU A 157 -12.18 0.92 3.91
C LEU A 157 -11.12 1.04 5.01
N GLU A 158 -10.64 2.26 5.31
CA GLU A 158 -9.64 2.46 6.36
C GLU A 158 -10.14 2.03 7.73
N SER A 159 -11.40 2.36 8.04
CA SER A 159 -12.07 1.91 9.27
C SER A 159 -12.17 0.39 9.33
N PHE A 160 -12.42 -0.27 8.19
CA PHE A 160 -12.44 -1.72 8.08
C PHE A 160 -11.04 -2.31 8.25
N LEU A 161 -10.01 -1.74 7.63
CA LEU A 161 -8.63 -2.22 7.80
C LEU A 161 -8.10 -2.01 9.22
N GLY A 162 -8.72 -1.15 10.04
CA GLY A 162 -8.46 -1.02 11.47
C GLY A 162 -6.98 -0.77 11.76
N GLU A 163 -6.47 0.41 11.39
CA GLU A 163 -5.05 0.75 11.54
C GLU A 163 -4.53 0.66 12.98
N ASP A 164 -5.41 0.76 13.96
CA ASP A 164 -5.16 0.59 15.38
C ASP A 164 -5.13 -0.88 15.84
N ARG A 165 -5.59 -1.82 15.00
CA ARG A 165 -5.81 -3.24 15.34
C ARG A 165 -5.03 -4.15 14.41
N LEU A 166 -3.71 -4.15 14.59
CA LEU A 166 -2.79 -4.89 13.71
C LEU A 166 -2.27 -6.16 14.41
N VAL A 167 -2.35 -7.31 13.72
CA VAL A 167 -1.70 -8.55 14.16
C VAL A 167 -0.32 -8.61 13.51
N ARG A 168 0.73 -8.34 14.31
CA ARG A 168 2.11 -8.13 13.82
C ARG A 168 3.08 -9.09 14.51
N PRO A 169 4.12 -9.59 13.84
CA PRO A 169 5.45 -9.52 14.42
C PRO A 169 5.94 -8.05 14.36
N TYR A 170 6.41 -7.57 15.51
CA TYR A 170 6.72 -6.18 15.85
C TYR A 170 7.75 -5.52 14.93
N ASP A 171 7.48 -4.28 14.50
CA ASP A 171 8.49 -3.37 13.96
C ASP A 171 8.21 -1.91 14.37
N VAL A 172 9.18 -1.31 15.07
CA VAL A 172 9.21 0.09 15.53
C VAL A 172 9.50 1.11 14.43
N PHE A 173 10.02 0.67 13.28
CA PHE A 173 10.40 1.54 12.16
C PHE A 173 9.34 1.57 11.05
N ALA A 174 8.25 0.80 11.19
CA ALA A 174 7.15 0.76 10.25
C ALA A 174 6.36 2.09 10.30
N PRO A 175 5.73 2.53 9.20
CA PRO A 175 4.84 3.70 9.22
C PRO A 175 3.76 3.62 10.29
N GLU A 176 3.28 2.41 10.58
CA GLU A 176 2.22 2.18 11.58
C GLU A 176 2.71 2.28 13.03
N ALA A 177 4.03 2.33 13.24
CA ALA A 177 4.64 2.62 14.53
C ALA A 177 4.84 4.14 14.76
N ASP A 178 4.80 4.94 13.69
CA ASP A 178 4.69 6.39 13.81
C ASP A 178 3.22 6.71 14.19
N GLU A 179 2.96 7.61 15.15
CA GLU A 179 1.59 8.11 15.37
C GLU A 179 1.15 8.90 14.13
N LEU A 180 0.60 8.20 13.14
CA LEU A 180 0.06 8.75 11.91
C LEU A 180 -1.11 9.66 12.28
N ASP A 181 -0.94 10.98 12.16
CA ASP A 181 -2.05 11.92 12.30
C ASP A 181 -2.91 11.88 11.03
N LEU A 182 -3.72 10.82 10.92
CA LEU A 182 -4.68 10.63 9.83
C LEU A 182 -5.93 11.51 9.98
N ALA A 183 -6.10 12.18 11.12
CA ALA A 183 -7.37 12.81 11.48
C ALA A 183 -7.59 14.17 10.83
N GLN A 184 -6.54 14.87 10.38
CA GLN A 184 -6.69 16.29 10.07
C GLN A 184 -6.78 16.65 8.56
N HIS A 185 -6.35 15.80 7.62
CA HIS A 185 -6.21 16.25 6.21
C HIS A 185 -6.44 15.18 5.13
N PHE A 186 -7.24 14.14 5.36
CA PHE A 186 -7.30 13.01 4.42
C PHE A 186 -8.70 12.81 3.85
N ALA A 187 -8.88 13.25 2.60
CA ALA A 187 -10.10 13.00 1.86
C ALA A 187 -9.81 11.86 0.86
N PRO A 188 -10.19 10.60 1.17
CA PRO A 188 -9.91 9.47 0.29
C PRO A 188 -10.62 9.69 -1.05
N GLU A 189 -9.88 9.59 -2.14
CA GLU A 189 -10.37 9.77 -3.50
C GLU A 189 -10.26 8.44 -4.23
N SER A 190 -11.35 8.05 -4.88
CA SER A 190 -11.40 6.81 -5.63
C SER A 190 -10.57 6.92 -6.91
N LEU A 191 -10.02 5.80 -7.38
CA LEU A 191 -9.29 5.72 -8.63
C LEU A 191 -10.02 4.82 -9.62
N ALA A 192 -10.19 5.31 -10.85
CA ALA A 192 -10.40 4.47 -12.02
C ALA A 192 -9.04 3.87 -12.40
N VAL A 193 -8.86 2.59 -12.07
CA VAL A 193 -7.60 1.87 -12.32
C VAL A 193 -7.59 1.38 -13.76
N PHE A 194 -6.53 1.70 -14.48
CA PHE A 194 -6.29 1.19 -15.84
C PHE A 194 -5.46 -0.08 -15.82
N GLU A 195 -4.52 -0.16 -14.88
CA GLU A 195 -3.62 -1.29 -14.74
C GLU A 195 -3.24 -1.46 -13.27
N ALA A 196 -3.29 -2.68 -12.76
CA ALA A 196 -2.74 -3.04 -11.47
C ALA A 196 -2.12 -4.44 -11.54
N ARG A 197 -0.91 -4.57 -11.02
CA ARG A 197 -0.17 -5.83 -10.91
C ARG A 197 0.47 -5.90 -9.54
N SER A 198 0.53 -7.11 -8.99
CA SER A 198 1.14 -7.36 -7.69
C SER A 198 1.75 -8.75 -7.69
N ALA A 199 3.08 -8.85 -7.68
CA ALA A 199 3.77 -10.15 -7.67
C ALA A 199 3.36 -10.98 -6.46
N PHE A 200 3.24 -10.34 -5.28
CA PHE A 200 2.78 -11.01 -4.06
C PHE A 200 1.40 -11.67 -4.18
N LEU A 201 0.49 -11.06 -4.96
CA LEU A 201 -0.86 -11.60 -5.16
C LEU A 201 -0.97 -12.50 -6.40
N ALA A 202 -0.03 -12.38 -7.34
CA ALA A 202 0.04 -13.16 -8.57
C ALA A 202 0.87 -14.45 -8.43
N GLU A 203 1.60 -14.62 -7.32
CA GLU A 203 2.47 -15.77 -7.08
C GLU A 203 2.04 -16.59 -5.85
N GLY A 204 2.60 -17.80 -5.75
CA GLY A 204 2.43 -18.65 -4.57
C GLY A 204 0.98 -19.07 -4.32
N PRO A 205 0.55 -19.20 -3.05
CA PRO A 205 -0.82 -19.59 -2.74
C PRO A 205 -1.86 -18.51 -3.07
N PHE A 206 -1.46 -17.23 -3.20
CA PHE A 206 -2.35 -16.16 -3.66
C PHE A 206 -2.70 -16.26 -5.15
N ALA A 207 -1.79 -16.77 -5.99
CA ALA A 207 -2.08 -17.05 -7.39
C ALA A 207 -3.26 -18.02 -7.56
N ARG A 208 -3.36 -19.00 -6.65
CA ARG A 208 -4.49 -19.95 -6.60
C ARG A 208 -5.78 -19.28 -6.13
N ALA A 209 -5.67 -18.23 -5.32
CA ALA A 209 -6.80 -17.51 -4.75
C ALA A 209 -7.50 -16.55 -5.71
N ALA A 210 -7.00 -16.45 -6.96
CA ALA A 210 -7.55 -15.61 -8.01
C ALA A 210 -7.88 -14.20 -7.47
N ALA A 211 -6.92 -13.59 -6.78
CA ALA A 211 -7.13 -12.28 -6.16
C ALA A 211 -7.47 -11.24 -7.23
N GLU A 212 -8.67 -10.67 -7.14
CA GLU A 212 -9.16 -9.66 -8.06
C GLU A 212 -9.07 -8.29 -7.41
N LEU A 213 -8.62 -7.30 -8.17
CA LEU A 213 -8.68 -5.90 -7.72
C LEU A 213 -10.16 -5.49 -7.61
N ASP A 214 -10.57 -5.09 -6.40
CA ASP A 214 -11.90 -4.54 -6.13
C ASP A 214 -11.92 -3.02 -6.42
N SER A 215 -11.02 -2.30 -5.76
CA SER A 215 -11.00 -0.84 -5.84
C SER A 215 -9.62 -0.30 -5.46
N ALA A 216 -9.32 0.92 -5.89
CA ALA A 216 -8.14 1.64 -5.42
C ALA A 216 -8.51 3.05 -4.97
N TRP A 217 -7.81 3.51 -3.94
CA TRP A 217 -8.07 4.76 -3.26
C TRP A 217 -6.75 5.45 -2.99
N ARG A 218 -6.63 6.70 -3.41
CA ARG A 218 -5.53 7.55 -2.96
C ARG A 218 -6.03 8.50 -1.90
N ILE A 219 -5.15 8.88 -1.00
CA ILE A 219 -5.49 9.83 0.05
C ILE A 219 -4.79 11.14 -0.25
N VAL A 220 -5.60 12.18 -0.47
CA VAL A 220 -5.16 13.53 -0.84
C VAL A 220 -5.50 14.52 0.26
N THR A 221 -4.70 15.57 0.35
CA THR A 221 -4.91 16.70 1.28
C THR A 221 -6.19 17.49 0.97
N ARG A 222 -6.62 17.49 -0.29
CA ARG A 222 -7.87 18.09 -0.76
C ARG A 222 -8.40 17.31 -1.96
N ARG A 223 -9.69 16.91 -1.93
CA ARG A 223 -10.37 16.31 -3.09
C ARG A 223 -10.48 17.32 -4.23
N LEU A 224 -10.26 16.86 -5.46
CA LEU A 224 -10.49 17.65 -6.67
C LEU A 224 -11.85 17.37 -7.33
N ALA A 225 -12.67 16.51 -6.71
CA ALA A 225 -13.98 16.14 -7.20
C ALA A 225 -14.85 17.38 -7.48
N GLY A 226 -15.12 17.64 -8.77
CA GLY A 226 -15.98 18.73 -9.24
C GLY A 226 -15.44 19.53 -10.42
N THR A 227 -14.16 19.39 -10.81
CA THR A 227 -13.66 20.07 -12.02
C THR A 227 -13.69 19.14 -13.22
N THR A 228 -14.71 19.31 -14.06
CA THR A 228 -14.88 18.69 -15.38
C THR A 228 -13.84 19.16 -16.42
N ALA A 229 -12.61 19.49 -15.99
CA ALA A 229 -11.53 19.89 -16.87
C ALA A 229 -10.73 18.65 -17.27
N ARG A 230 -11.33 17.83 -18.16
CA ARG A 230 -10.60 16.79 -18.89
C ARG A 230 -9.35 17.39 -19.53
N ARG A 231 -8.19 16.71 -19.44
CA ARG A 231 -7.17 16.84 -20.49
C ARG A 231 -6.27 15.62 -20.66
N ALA A 232 -5.97 15.38 -21.94
CA ALA A 232 -5.43 14.19 -22.58
C ALA A 232 -3.96 13.82 -22.27
N ALA A 233 -3.34 14.36 -21.22
CA ALA A 233 -1.90 14.21 -21.03
C ALA A 233 -1.48 12.82 -20.52
N PHE A 234 -2.34 12.14 -19.76
CA PHE A 234 -1.99 10.83 -19.20
C PHE A 234 -2.37 9.64 -20.11
N ARG A 235 -3.26 9.85 -21.09
CA ARG A 235 -3.69 8.81 -22.05
C ARG A 235 -2.71 8.57 -23.20
N MET A 236 -1.79 9.49 -23.47
CA MET A 236 -0.87 9.39 -24.61
C MET A 236 0.59 9.33 -24.16
N MET A 237 1.03 8.17 -23.66
CA MET A 237 2.44 7.82 -23.68
C MET A 237 2.58 6.34 -24.00
N PRO A 238 3.53 5.96 -24.87
CA PRO A 238 3.54 4.66 -25.52
C PRO A 238 3.82 3.55 -24.50
N GLU A 239 3.24 2.37 -24.76
CA GLU A 239 3.67 1.13 -24.14
C GLU A 239 5.18 0.98 -24.31
N ARG A 240 5.88 0.51 -23.26
CA ARG A 240 7.30 0.19 -23.38
C ARG A 240 7.46 -0.93 -24.40
N GLY A 241 7.90 -0.56 -25.60
CA GLY A 241 8.16 -1.47 -26.70
C GLY A 241 8.71 -0.75 -27.93
N SER A 242 9.90 -0.13 -27.81
CA SER A 242 10.72 0.23 -28.97
C SER A 242 12.19 0.29 -28.55
N PRO A 243 13.11 -0.27 -29.36
CA PRO A 243 14.52 -0.42 -28.99
C PRO A 243 15.21 0.94 -28.94
N SER A 244 16.17 1.05 -28.02
CA SER A 244 17.07 2.18 -27.84
C SER A 244 17.63 2.67 -29.19
N PRO A 245 17.65 3.98 -29.47
CA PRO A 245 18.35 4.48 -30.65
C PRO A 245 19.85 4.21 -30.48
N ALA A 246 20.45 3.58 -31.49
CA ALA A 246 21.88 3.31 -31.55
C ALA A 246 22.67 4.62 -31.47
N MET A 247 23.74 4.59 -30.68
CA MET A 247 24.73 5.67 -30.60
C MET A 247 25.41 5.82 -31.97
N PRO A 248 25.69 7.06 -32.43
CA PRO A 248 26.44 7.27 -33.65
C PRO A 248 27.90 6.88 -33.44
N SER A 249 28.39 5.95 -34.26
CA SER A 249 29.81 5.69 -34.43
C SER A 249 30.46 6.89 -35.13
N SER A 250 31.46 7.50 -34.49
CA SER A 250 32.49 8.31 -35.15
C SER A 250 33.67 7.42 -35.52
#